data_AF-A0A1Q6M5J6-F1
#
_entry.id   AF-A0A1Q6M5J6-F1
#
_cell.length_a   1.000
_cell.length_b   1.000
_cell.length_c   1.000
_cell.angle_alpha   90.00
_cell.angle_beta   90.00
_cell.angle_gamma   90.00
#
_symmetry.space_group_name_H-M   'P 1'
#
loop_
_entity.id
_entity.type
_entity.pdbx_description
1 polymer ?
#
loop_
_entity_poly.entity_id
_entity_poly.type
_entity_poly.pdbx_seq_one_letter_code
_entity_poly.pdbx_strand_id
1 'polypeptide(L)' 'MMKLYDNIGSLRLMNIKVIKDNKDTLYEGMVENAPDDIKKLRYAKIEIDSGTTILHVFSQENLNDN' A
#
# COMPACT_ATOMS: atom_id res chain seq x y z
N MET A 1 2.78 -9.30 -15.86
CA MET A 1 1.57 -8.74 -15.21
C MET A 1 1.75 -8.75 -13.70
N MET A 2 1.72 -7.59 -13.04
CA MET A 2 1.84 -7.51 -11.58
C MET A 2 0.52 -7.90 -10.90
N LYS A 3 0.58 -8.73 -9.87
CA LYS A 3 -0.60 -9.14 -9.11
C LYS A 3 -0.98 -8.04 -8.12
N LEU A 4 -2.13 -7.40 -8.34
CA LEU A 4 -2.73 -6.50 -7.36
C LEU A 4 -3.50 -7.34 -6.34
N TYR A 5 -3.28 -7.05 -5.06
CA TYR A 5 -4.07 -7.59 -3.95
C TYR A 5 -5.31 -6.70 -3.73
N ASP A 6 -5.80 -6.65 -2.50
CA ASP A 6 -7.01 -5.90 -2.15
C ASP A 6 -6.73 -4.40 -1.99
N ASN A 7 -7.80 -3.64 -1.76
CA ASN A 7 -7.71 -2.23 -1.38
C ASN A 7 -7.13 -2.10 0.04
N ILE A 8 -6.31 -1.08 0.28
CA ILE A 8 -5.72 -0.84 1.61
C ILE A 8 -6.80 -0.71 2.69
N GLY A 9 -7.95 -0.09 2.36
CA GLY A 9 -9.06 0.09 3.29
C GLY A 9 -9.80 -1.19 3.71
N SER A 10 -9.52 -2.35 3.12
CA SER A 10 -10.09 -3.62 3.59
C SER A 10 -9.35 -4.20 4.79
N LEU A 11 -8.12 -3.73 5.04
CA LEU A 11 -7.29 -4.08 6.18
C LEU A 11 -7.83 -3.44 7.47
N ARG A 12 -7.59 -4.09 8.62
CA ARG A 12 -8.06 -3.64 9.94
C ARG A 12 -7.03 -3.91 11.02
N LEU A 13 -7.01 -3.06 12.05
CA LEU A 13 -6.21 -3.20 13.26
C LEU A 13 -4.70 -3.34 13.02
N MET A 14 -4.18 -2.64 12.02
CA MET A 14 -2.76 -2.71 11.64
C MET A 14 -2.14 -1.32 11.49
N ASN A 15 -0.92 -1.18 11.99
CA ASN A 15 -0.04 -0.08 11.64
C ASN A 15 0.56 -0.36 10.26
N ILE A 16 0.33 0.56 9.32
CA ILE A 16 0.75 0.40 7.93
C ILE A 16 1.72 1.51 7.52
N LYS A 17 2.59 1.17 6.57
CA LYS A 17 3.40 2.13 5.81
C LYS A 17 3.14 1.93 4.33
N VAL A 18 2.67 2.95 3.63
CA VAL A 18 2.34 2.89 2.21
C VAL A 18 3.47 3.50 1.39
N ILE A 19 4.15 2.69 0.58
CA ILE A 19 5.27 3.12 -0.25
C ILE A 19 4.86 3.09 -1.72
N LYS A 20 4.94 4.24 -2.40
CA LYS A 20 4.69 4.37 -3.83
C LYS A 20 5.98 4.22 -4.63
N ASP A 21 5.94 3.39 -5.66
CA ASP A 21 7.04 3.18 -6.63
C ASP A 21 8.39 2.88 -5.94
N ASN A 22 8.34 2.19 -4.79
CA ASN A 22 9.46 1.85 -3.91
C ASN A 22 10.30 3.05 -3.42
N LYS A 23 9.77 4.27 -3.45
CA LYS A 23 10.51 5.49 -3.12
C LYS A 23 9.75 6.37 -2.13
N ASP A 24 8.51 6.71 -2.43
CA ASP A 24 7.79 7.75 -1.70
C ASP A 24 6.90 7.13 -0.62
N THR A 25 7.05 7.56 0.63
CA THR A 25 6.10 7.19 1.68
C THR A 25 4.87 8.10 1.57
N LEU A 26 3.73 7.53 1.21
CA LEU A 26 2.46 8.25 1.10
C LEU A 26 1.74 8.39 2.43
N TYR A 27 1.90 7.40 3.31
CA TYR A 27 1.24 7.34 4.62
C TYR A 27 1.98 6.40 5.55
N GLU A 28 1.99 6.73 6.85
CA GLU A 28 2.46 5.85 7.91
C GLU A 28 1.57 6.03 9.16
N GLY A 29 0.99 4.94 9.66
CA GLY A 29 0.06 4.97 10.80
C GLY A 29 -1.00 3.87 10.77
N MET A 30 -1.96 3.94 11.69
CA MET A 30 -3.08 2.99 11.77
C MET A 30 -3.97 3.09 10.53
N VAL A 31 -4.30 1.95 9.92
CA VAL A 31 -5.09 1.90 8.67
C VAL A 31 -6.43 2.64 8.78
N GLU A 32 -7.09 2.59 9.94
CA GLU A 32 -8.36 3.28 10.19
C GLU A 32 -8.23 4.81 10.05
N ASN A 33 -7.06 5.36 10.32
CA ASN A 33 -6.76 6.79 10.25
C ASN A 33 -6.22 7.22 8.88
N ALA A 34 -5.99 6.28 7.96
CA ALA A 34 -5.50 6.62 6.62
C ALA A 34 -6.55 7.45 5.85
N PRO A 35 -6.13 8.45 5.07
CA PRO A 35 -6.99 9.18 4.14
C PRO A 35 -7.75 8.25 3.17
N ASP A 36 -8.94 8.67 2.71
CA ASP A 36 -9.82 7.84 1.87
C ASP A 36 -9.21 7.52 0.49
N ASP A 37 -8.40 8.42 -0.05
CA ASP A 37 -7.63 8.20 -1.28
C ASP A 37 -6.57 7.12 -1.09
N ILE A 38 -5.86 7.10 0.05
CA ILE A 38 -4.93 6.02 0.41
C ILE A 38 -5.67 4.69 0.56
N LYS A 39 -6.82 4.68 1.25
CA LYS A 39 -7.63 3.46 1.45
C LYS A 39 -8.14 2.83 0.14
N LYS A 40 -8.29 3.63 -0.92
CA LYS A 40 -8.73 3.16 -2.25
C LYS A 40 -7.60 2.56 -3.08
N LEU A 41 -6.33 2.78 -2.71
CA LEU A 41 -5.20 2.20 -3.43
C LEU A 41 -5.18 0.68 -3.26
N ARG A 42 -4.73 -0.03 -4.31
CA ARG A 42 -4.45 -1.46 -4.26
C ARG A 42 -2.96 -1.67 -4.15
N TYR A 43 -2.56 -2.52 -3.21
CA TYR A 43 -1.15 -2.86 -3.02
C TYR A 43 -0.77 -4.08 -3.85
N ALA A 44 0.48 -4.14 -4.26
CA ALA A 44 1.03 -5.22 -5.10
C ALA A 44 2.07 -6.07 -4.38
N LYS A 45 2.57 -5.59 -3.24
CA LYS A 45 3.52 -6.31 -2.39
C LYS A 45 3.33 -5.89 -0.94
N ILE A 46 3.54 -6.85 -0.05
CA ILE A 46 3.55 -6.66 1.40
C ILE A 46 4.94 -7.02 1.92
N GLU A 47 5.46 -6.23 2.85
CA GLU A 47 6.60 -6.57 3.70
C GLU A 47 6.21 -6.33 5.17
N ILE A 48 6.93 -6.95 6.10
CA ILE A 48 6.74 -6.74 7.54
C ILE A 48 8.09 -6.33 8.12
N ASP A 49 8.12 -5.19 8.78
CA ASP A 49 9.30 -4.71 9.51
C ASP A 49 8.88 -4.22 10.89
N SER A 50 9.45 -4.83 11.92
CA SER A 50 9.34 -4.37 13.31
C SER A 50 7.89 -4.09 13.78
N GLY A 51 6.93 -4.91 13.32
CA GLY A 51 5.51 -4.78 13.67
C GLY A 51 4.70 -3.83 12.77
N THR A 52 5.34 -3.18 11.80
CA THR A 52 4.68 -2.38 10.76
C THR A 52 4.52 -3.19 9.48
N THR A 53 3.32 -3.15 8.92
CA THR A 53 3.03 -3.75 7.61
C THR A 53 3.32 -2.74 6.50
N ILE A 54 4.29 -3.02 5.65
CA ILE A 54 4.67 -2.16 4.53
C ILE A 54 3.91 -2.61 3.29
N LEU A 55 3.15 -1.70 2.69
CA LEU A 55 2.32 -1.93 1.51
C LEU A 55 2.90 -1.14 0.33
N HIS A 56 3.30 -1.85 -0.72
CA HIS A 56 3.83 -1.21 -1.92
C HIS A 56 2.71 -1.00 -2.94
N VAL A 57 2.56 0.23 -3.39
CA VAL A 57 1.62 0.66 -4.43
C VAL A 57 2.43 1.20 -5.62
N PHE A 58 1.90 1.04 -6.83
CA PHE A 58 2.58 1.45 -8.06
C PHE A 58 1.63 2.27 -8.93
N SER A 59 2.18 3.26 -9.64
CA SER A 59 1.41 4.01 -10.64
C SER A 59 0.95 3.10 -11.78
N GLN A 60 -0.18 3.44 -12.43
CA GLN A 60 -0.69 2.66 -13.58
C GLN A 60 0.31 2.55 -14.73
N GLU A 61 1.21 3.53 -14.88
CA GLU A 61 2.28 3.51 -15.88
C GLU A 61 3.27 2.38 -15.63
N ASN A 62 3.57 2.07 -14.36
CA ASN A 62 4.40 0.93 -13.95
C ASN A 62 3.64 -0.42 -13.99
N LEU A 63 2.35 -0.44 -14.34
CA LEU A 63 1.55 -1.67 -14.47
C LEU A 63 1.58 -2.27 -15.88
N ASN A 64 2.00 -1.48 -16.88
CA ASN A 64 1.91 -1.83 -18.30
C ASN A 64 3.24 -2.27 -18.93
N ASP A 65 4.33 -2.36 -18.17
CA ASP A 65 5.57 -2.99 -18.65
C ASP A 65 5.39 -4.52 -18.66
N ASN A 66 4.76 -5.04 -19.73
CA ASN A 66 4.95 -6.37 -20.31
C ASN A 66 4.47 -6.37 -21.77
#